data_AF-A0A9W5QZX8-F1
#
_entry.id   AF-A0A9W5QZX8-F1
#
_cell.length_a   1.000
_cell.length_b   1.000
_cell.length_c   1.000
_cell.angle_alpha   90.00
_cell.angle_beta   90.00
_cell.angle_gamma   90.00
#
_symmetry.space_group_name_H-M   'P 1'
#
loop_
_entity.id
_entity.type
_entity.pdbx_description
1 polymer ?
#
loop_
_entity_poly.entity_id
_entity_poly.type
_entity_poly.pdbx_seq_one_letter_code
_entity_poly.pdbx_strand_id
1 'polypeptide(L)' 'MKEVIKEVIKEYINQLQQSALENRKESDKAYDAGDLGLSGYYRGQWIANEGTAIALETILNQHREKM' A
#
# COMPACT_ATOMS: atom_id res chain seq x y z
N MET A 1 0.74 20.27 -9.09
CA MET A 1 0.81 19.92 -7.64
C MET A 1 2.04 20.59 -7.04
N LYS A 2 1.92 21.21 -5.86
CA LYS A 2 3.07 21.83 -5.16
C LYS A 2 4.10 20.76 -4.79
N GLU A 3 5.40 21.10 -4.78
CA GLU A 3 6.47 20.11 -4.56
C GLU A 3 6.38 19.43 -3.19
N VAL A 4 6.12 20.20 -2.12
CA VAL A 4 5.89 19.68 -0.76
C VAL A 4 4.77 18.63 -0.72
N ILE A 5 3.69 18.83 -1.49
CA ILE A 5 2.58 17.86 -1.56
C ILE A 5 3.03 16.58 -2.25
N LYS A 6 3.87 16.66 -3.29
CA LYS A 6 4.42 15.47 -3.95
C LYS A 6 5.30 14.67 -3.00
N GLU A 7 6.13 15.33 -2.20
CA GLU A 7 7.02 14.66 -1.24
C GLU A 7 6.22 13.92 -0.16
N VAL A 8 5.20 14.57 0.42
CA VAL A 8 4.31 13.93 1.40
C VAL A 8 3.58 12.72 0.81
N ILE A 9 3.08 12.81 -0.42
CA ILE A 9 2.41 11.68 -1.08
C ILE A 9 3.40 10.53 -1.33
N LYS A 10 4.64 10.82 -1.74
CA LYS A 10 5.68 9.79 -1.92
C LYS A 10 6.03 9.09 -0.61
N GLU A 11 6.16 9.84 0.48
CA GLU A 11 6.41 9.27 1.80
C GLU A 11 5.25 8.36 2.24
N TYR A 12 4.01 8.81 2.02
CA TYR A 12 2.83 8.01 2.32
C TYR A 12 2.72 6.75 1.46
N ILE A 13 3.05 6.82 0.16
CA ILE A 13 3.15 5.65 -0.72
C ILE A 13 4.14 4.63 -0.15
N ASN A 14 5.32 5.07 0.30
CA ASN A 14 6.32 4.17 0.89
C ASN A 14 5.78 3.50 2.16
N GLN A 15 5.11 4.25 3.04
CA GLN A 15 4.48 3.69 4.24
C GLN A 15 3.43 2.62 3.91
N LEU A 16 2.58 2.88 2.91
CA LEU A 16 1.59 1.90 2.42
C LEU A 16 2.26 0.64 1.88
N GLN A 17 3.34 0.78 1.10
CA GLN A 17 4.09 -0.34 0.54
C GLN A 17 4.78 -1.19 1.61
N GLN A 18 5.39 -0.57 2.63
CA GLN A 18 5.97 -1.31 3.75
C GLN A 18 4.91 -2.05 4.55
N SER A 19 3.79 -1.39 4.88
CA SER A 19 2.68 -2.02 5.59
C SER A 19 2.05 -3.16 4.77
N ALA A 20 1.93 -3.02 3.45
CA ALA A 20 1.50 -4.08 2.55
C ALA A 20 2.41 -5.32 2.64
N LEU A 21 3.72 -5.13 2.60
CA LEU A 21 4.70 -6.22 2.71
C LEU A 21 4.63 -6.92 4.08
N GLU A 22 4.44 -6.16 5.16
CA GLU A 22 4.25 -6.72 6.50
C GLU A 22 2.94 -7.51 6.59
N ASN A 23 1.82 -6.94 6.14
CA ASN A 23 0.52 -7.60 6.13
C ASN A 23 0.53 -8.88 5.31
N ARG A 24 1.26 -8.92 4.18
CA ARG A 24 1.44 -10.17 3.43
C ARG A 24 2.12 -11.25 4.28
N LYS A 25 3.22 -10.92 4.96
CA LYS A 25 3.94 -11.86 5.82
C LYS A 25 3.07 -12.35 6.98
N GLU A 26 2.31 -11.46 7.62
CA GLU A 26 1.42 -11.83 8.72
C GLU A 26 0.21 -12.65 8.24
N SER A 27 -0.29 -12.39 7.03
CA SER A 27 -1.31 -13.23 6.40
C SER A 27 -0.80 -14.65 6.20
N ASP A 28 0.41 -14.82 5.65
CA ASP A 28 1.00 -16.14 5.40
C ASP A 28 1.20 -16.91 6.71
N LYS A 29 1.74 -16.24 7.76
CA LYS A 29 1.89 -16.84 9.09
C LYS A 29 0.55 -17.29 9.71
N ALA A 30 -0.49 -16.45 9.61
CA ALA A 30 -1.81 -16.77 10.14
C ALA A 30 -2.44 -17.96 9.38
N TYR A 31 -2.23 -18.02 8.07
CA TYR A 31 -2.68 -19.14 7.24
C TYR A 31 -2.00 -20.44 7.65
N ASP A 32 -0.67 -20.44 7.81
CA ASP A 32 0.11 -21.60 8.23
C ASP A 32 -0.30 -22.09 9.64
N ALA A 33 -0.73 -21.17 10.50
CA ALA A 33 -1.27 -21.48 11.83
C ALA A 33 -2.73 -21.98 11.82
N GLY A 34 -3.39 -22.00 10.65
CA GLY A 34 -4.79 -22.39 10.51
C GLY A 34 -5.82 -21.31 10.89
N ASP A 35 -5.37 -20.09 11.23
CA ASP A 35 -6.25 -18.95 11.51
C ASP A 35 -6.62 -18.24 10.20
N LEU A 36 -7.60 -18.83 9.50
CA LEU A 36 -8.07 -18.32 8.21
C LEU A 36 -8.74 -16.93 8.33
N GLY A 37 -9.31 -16.59 9.49
CA GLY A 37 -9.94 -15.31 9.73
C GLY A 37 -8.90 -14.18 9.81
N LEU A 38 -7.86 -14.39 10.63
CA LEU A 38 -6.75 -13.46 10.76
C LEU A 38 -5.93 -13.36 9.47
N SER A 39 -5.72 -14.48 8.78
CA SER A 39 -5.12 -14.49 7.44
C SER A 39 -5.92 -13.62 6.47
N GLY A 40 -7.24 -13.81 6.40
CA GLY A 40 -8.12 -13.01 5.54
C GLY A 40 -8.06 -11.51 5.86
N TYR A 41 -8.02 -11.15 7.14
CA TYR A 41 -7.89 -9.76 7.59
C TYR A 41 -6.59 -9.12 7.09
N TYR A 42 -5.44 -9.75 7.33
CA TYR A 42 -4.16 -9.22 6.86
C TYR A 42 -4.06 -9.17 5.33
N ARG A 43 -4.58 -10.19 4.64
CA ARG A 43 -4.66 -10.19 3.18
C ARG A 43 -5.49 -9.02 2.64
N GLY A 44 -6.61 -8.70 3.27
CA GLY A 44 -7.44 -7.55 2.91
C GLY A 44 -6.68 -6.23 3.03
N GLN A 45 -5.97 -6.03 4.14
CA GLN A 45 -5.14 -4.84 4.36
C GLN A 45 -4.00 -4.73 3.35
N TRP A 46 -3.31 -5.84 3.05
CA TRP A 46 -2.27 -5.89 2.03
C TRP A 46 -2.78 -5.38 0.68
N ILE A 47 -3.88 -5.96 0.17
CA ILE A 47 -4.46 -5.59 -1.12
C ILE A 47 -4.91 -4.13 -1.14
N ALA A 48 -5.55 -3.66 -0.07
CA ALA A 48 -6.02 -2.28 0.02
C ALA A 48 -4.87 -1.27 0.00
N ASN A 49 -3.77 -1.56 0.72
CA ASN A 49 -2.60 -0.69 0.77
C ASN A 49 -1.86 -0.65 -0.57
N GLU A 50 -1.66 -1.79 -1.23
CA GLU A 50 -1.05 -1.82 -2.58
C GLU A 50 -1.91 -1.07 -3.60
N GLY A 51 -3.22 -1.32 -3.61
CA GLY A 51 -4.14 -0.62 -4.52
C GLY A 51 -4.13 0.89 -4.32
N THR A 52 -4.08 1.34 -3.07
CA THR A 52 -4.00 2.77 -2.73
C THR A 52 -2.67 3.38 -3.17
N ALA A 53 -1.54 2.69 -2.94
CA ALA A 53 -0.22 3.14 -3.38
C ALA A 53 -0.16 3.33 -4.90
N ILE A 54 -0.66 2.35 -5.68
CA ILE A 54 -0.71 2.42 -7.15
C ILE A 54 -1.56 3.61 -7.63
N ALA A 55 -2.72 3.84 -7.01
CA ALA A 55 -3.59 4.95 -7.37
C ALA A 55 -2.89 6.30 -7.13
N LEU A 56 -2.19 6.45 -6.00
CA LEU A 56 -1.44 7.66 -5.68
C LEU A 56 -0.24 7.88 -6.61
N GLU A 57 0.51 6.83 -6.93
CA GLU A 57 1.59 6.88 -7.94
C GLU A 57 1.05 7.33 -9.31
N THR A 58 -0.11 6.80 -9.71
CA THR A 58 -0.78 7.18 -10.97
C THR A 58 -1.12 8.67 -10.98
N ILE A 59 -1.70 9.19 -9.90
CA ILE A 59 -2.01 10.62 -9.75
C ILE A 59 -0.74 11.47 -9.85
N LEU A 60 0.34 11.07 -9.18
CA LEU A 60 1.62 11.79 -9.25
C LEU A 60 2.19 11.83 -10.68
N ASN A 61 2.13 10.71 -11.40
CA ASN A 61 2.65 10.61 -12.76
C ASN A 61 1.83 11.43 -13.76
N GLN A 62 0.49 11.38 -13.69
CA GLN A 62 -0.39 12.20 -14.53
C GLN A 62 -0.20 13.70 -14.32
N HIS A 63 0.18 14.11 -13.10
CA HIS A 63 0.54 15.49 -12.81
C HIS A 63 1.91 15.91 -13.36
N ARG A 64 2.80 14.97 -13.68
CA ARG A 64 4.12 15.23 -14.25
C ARG A 64 4.05 15.43 -15.77
N GLU A 65 3.14 14.74 -16.47
CA GLU A 65 2.97 14.82 -17.93
C GLU A 65 2.22 16.07 -18.42
N LYS A 66 1.54 16.80 -17.53
CA LYS A 66 0.79 18.03 -17.87
C LYS A 66 1.60 19.32 -17.69
N MET A 67 2.91 19.22 -17.46
CA MET A 67 3.87 20.34 -17.39
C MET A 67 4.88 20.20 -18.51
#